data_AF-A0A6J3AKL0-F1
#
_entry.id   AF-A0A6J3AKL0-F1
#
_cell.length_a   1.000
_cell.length_b   1.000
_cell.length_c   1.000
_cell.angle_alpha   90.00
_cell.angle_beta   90.00
_cell.angle_gamma   90.00
#
_symmetry.space_group_name_H-M   'P 1'
#
loop_
_entity.id
_entity.type
_entity.pdbx_description
1 polymer ?
#
loop_
_entity_poly.entity_id
_entity_poly.type
_entity_poly.pdbx_seq_one_letter_code
_entity_poly.pdbx_strand_id
1 'polypeptide(L)'
;MLPVQKKEIFHEILLNHFKENKVEITSTITKPFPFLESLRDSSFITEKIYSDSQEACRNLVPVGKVIYHILCHLEKTFDKSLLRALFSRVHLKEYPDLIPIHRSFENVIQDTYFSQESDRETLKLPSSEQVPTEPKALGMKKRDQESFTAFR
;
A
#
# COMPACT_ATOMS: atom_id res chain seq x y z
N MET A 1 22.54 2.09 -7.59
CA MET A 1 21.80 3.35 -7.38
C MET A 1 21.07 3.24 -6.06
N LEU A 2 21.43 4.08 -5.09
CA LEU A 2 21.48 3.77 -3.65
C LEU A 2 20.26 4.35 -2.89
N PRO A 3 19.84 3.77 -1.75
CA PRO A 3 18.52 3.87 -1.05
C PRO A 3 17.85 5.24 -0.86
N VAL A 4 18.55 6.35 -1.06
CA VAL A 4 18.01 7.72 -0.89
C VAL A 4 16.95 8.05 -1.94
N GLN A 5 17.24 7.79 -3.23
CA GLN A 5 16.30 8.00 -4.34
C GLN A 5 15.00 7.20 -4.16
N LYS A 6 15.12 5.98 -3.61
CA LYS A 6 13.97 5.10 -3.33
C LYS A 6 13.06 5.66 -2.23
N LYS A 7 13.66 6.29 -1.20
CA LYS A 7 12.91 6.90 -0.10
C LYS A 7 12.12 8.12 -0.58
N GLU A 8 12.70 8.91 -1.49
CA GLU A 8 12.10 10.10 -2.08
C GLU A 8 10.91 9.72 -2.98
N ILE A 9 11.09 8.77 -3.90
CA ILE A 9 10.00 8.29 -4.78
C ILE A 9 8.83 7.73 -3.96
N PHE A 10 9.11 6.93 -2.93
CA PHE A 10 8.07 6.38 -2.07
C PHE A 10 7.33 7.46 -1.26
N HIS A 11 8.04 8.50 -0.81
CA HIS A 11 7.43 9.64 -0.12
C HIS A 11 6.50 10.41 -1.06
N GLU A 12 6.93 10.63 -2.30
CA GLU A 12 6.12 11.30 -3.33
C GLU A 12 4.84 10.51 -3.68
N ILE A 13 4.95 9.18 -3.82
CA ILE A 13 3.78 8.32 -4.07
C ILE A 13 2.76 8.45 -2.93
N LEU A 14 3.19 8.37 -1.68
CA LEU A 14 2.30 8.53 -0.53
C LEU A 14 1.70 9.93 -0.43
N LEU A 15 2.48 10.96 -0.75
CA LEU A 15 2.01 12.34 -0.77
C LEU A 15 0.95 12.54 -1.86
N ASN A 16 1.15 12.00 -3.06
CA ASN A 16 0.16 12.07 -4.14
C ASN A 16 -1.12 11.32 -3.76
N HIS A 17 -1.00 10.11 -3.19
CA HIS A 17 -2.14 9.36 -2.69
C HIS A 17 -2.90 10.14 -1.59
N PHE A 18 -2.18 10.82 -0.70
CA PHE A 18 -2.79 11.70 0.30
C PHE A 18 -3.57 12.85 -0.34
N LYS A 19 -3.02 13.50 -1.37
CA LYS A 19 -3.69 14.60 -2.09
C LYS A 19 -5.00 14.15 -2.74
N GLU A 20 -4.99 12.98 -3.39
CA GLU A 20 -6.14 12.39 -4.05
C GLU A 20 -7.26 12.06 -3.05
N ASN A 21 -6.90 11.61 -1.84
CA ASN A 21 -7.85 11.19 -0.82
C ASN A 21 -8.31 12.31 0.14
N LYS A 22 -7.81 13.56 0.02
CA LYS A 22 -8.16 14.64 0.98
C LYS A 22 -9.65 14.87 1.13
N VAL A 23 -10.39 14.85 0.03
CA VAL A 23 -11.85 15.06 0.04
C VAL A 23 -12.54 13.92 0.75
N GLU A 24 -12.13 12.69 0.49
CA GLU A 24 -12.68 11.50 1.14
C GLU A 24 -12.40 11.53 2.64
N ILE A 25 -11.14 11.74 3.04
CA ILE A 25 -10.73 11.91 4.45
C ILE A 25 -11.57 12.99 5.12
N THR A 26 -11.73 14.15 4.47
CA THR A 26 -12.56 15.25 4.98
C THR A 26 -14.01 14.83 5.21
N SER A 27 -14.59 14.09 4.27
CA SER A 27 -15.99 13.68 4.34
C SER A 27 -16.26 12.69 5.48
N THR A 28 -15.26 11.89 5.86
CA THR A 28 -15.36 10.91 6.95
C THR A 28 -15.22 11.54 8.34
N ILE A 29 -14.47 12.63 8.47
CA ILE A 29 -14.24 13.30 9.76
C ILE A 29 -15.38 14.28 10.03
N THR A 30 -16.43 13.76 10.66
CA THR A 30 -17.65 14.52 10.95
C THR A 30 -17.59 15.34 12.25
N LYS A 31 -16.59 15.08 13.09
CA LYS A 31 -16.40 15.75 14.39
C LYS A 31 -15.00 16.36 14.49
N PRO A 32 -14.85 17.53 15.17
CA PRO A 32 -13.53 18.10 15.42
C PRO A 32 -12.72 17.28 16.44
N PHE A 33 -13.37 16.80 17.51
CA PHE A 33 -12.74 15.90 18.49
C PHE A 33 -12.92 14.44 18.07
N PRO A 34 -11.88 13.60 18.10
CA PRO A 34 -10.52 13.83 18.66
C PRO A 34 -9.47 14.26 17.62
N PHE A 35 -9.90 14.70 16.43
CA PHE A 35 -9.00 14.94 15.30
C PHE A 35 -8.04 16.11 15.53
N LEU A 36 -8.57 17.25 15.97
CA LEU A 36 -7.77 18.45 16.21
C LEU A 36 -6.76 18.24 17.34
N GLU A 37 -7.18 17.60 18.43
CA GLU A 37 -6.39 17.31 19.61
C GLU A 37 -5.25 16.34 19.27
N SER A 38 -5.56 15.26 18.54
CA SER A 38 -4.53 14.28 18.15
C SER A 38 -3.45 14.89 17.27
N LEU A 39 -3.81 15.79 16.35
CA LEU A 39 -2.86 16.50 15.50
C LEU A 39 -2.01 17.50 16.29
N ARG A 40 -2.62 18.21 17.24
CA ARG A 40 -1.94 19.17 18.12
C ARG A 40 -0.95 18.46 19.05
N ASP A 41 -1.40 17.42 19.74
CA ASP A 41 -0.59 16.66 20.70
C ASP A 41 0.60 15.98 20.01
N SER A 42 0.43 15.62 18.74
CA SER A 42 1.49 15.06 17.89
C SER A 42 2.33 16.14 17.18
N SER A 43 2.12 17.43 17.48
CA SER A 43 2.85 18.58 16.91
C SER A 43 2.74 18.75 15.38
N PHE A 44 1.71 18.17 14.74
CA PHE A 44 1.46 18.36 13.30
C PHE A 44 0.80 19.71 12.98
N ILE A 45 0.07 20.26 13.94
CA ILE A 45 -0.50 21.61 13.86
C ILE A 45 0.01 22.46 15.02
N THR A 46 0.19 23.75 14.76
CA THR A 46 0.57 24.71 15.80
C THR A 46 -0.64 25.05 16.68
N GLU A 47 -0.38 25.57 17.89
CA GLU A 47 -1.43 26.11 18.77
C GLU A 47 -2.31 27.14 18.06
N LYS A 48 -1.71 27.95 17.17
CA LYS A 48 -2.46 28.92 16.38
C LYS A 48 -3.46 28.24 15.45
N ILE A 49 -3.04 27.24 14.67
CA ILE A 49 -3.93 26.51 13.75
C ILE A 49 -5.03 25.79 14.53
N TYR A 50 -4.68 25.21 15.67
CA TYR A 50 -5.63 24.55 16.56
C TYR A 50 -6.70 25.53 17.08
N SER A 51 -6.28 26.69 17.61
CA SER A 51 -7.19 27.73 18.10
C SER A 51 -8.08 28.28 16.99
N ASP A 52 -7.51 28.63 15.83
CA ASP A 52 -8.25 29.15 14.68
C ASP A 52 -9.28 28.12 14.18
N SER A 53 -8.94 26.83 14.20
CA SER A 53 -9.84 25.74 13.79
C SER A 53 -10.99 25.55 14.77
N GLN A 54 -10.72 25.61 16.08
CA GLN A 54 -11.77 25.59 17.09
C GLN A 54 -12.71 26.79 16.99
N GLU A 55 -12.15 27.98 16.80
CA GLU A 55 -12.93 29.21 16.61
C GLU A 55 -13.81 29.10 15.36
N ALA A 56 -13.29 28.59 14.25
CA ALA A 56 -14.08 28.33 13.04
C ALA A 56 -15.26 27.37 13.31
N CYS A 57 -15.04 26.30 14.07
CA CYS A 57 -16.12 25.38 14.46
C CYS A 57 -17.17 26.07 15.35
N ARG A 58 -16.75 26.95 16.28
CA ARG A 58 -17.66 27.76 17.12
C ARG A 58 -18.47 28.76 16.31
N ASN A 59 -17.87 29.32 15.26
CA ASN A 59 -18.50 30.23 14.31
C ASN A 59 -19.37 29.51 13.26
N LEU A 60 -19.73 28.24 13.49
CA LEU A 60 -20.59 27.42 12.63
C LEU A 60 -20.05 27.22 11.20
N VAL A 61 -18.72 27.33 11.01
CA VAL A 61 -18.09 26.87 9.78
C VAL A 61 -18.27 25.36 9.70
N PRO A 62 -18.73 24.80 8.56
CA PRO A 62 -18.88 23.36 8.42
C PRO A 62 -17.59 22.61 8.75
N VAL A 63 -17.67 21.57 9.59
CA VAL A 63 -16.51 20.80 10.05
C VAL A 63 -15.65 20.35 8.87
N GLY A 64 -16.25 19.81 7.81
CA GLY A 64 -15.53 19.40 6.62
C GLY A 64 -14.68 20.53 6.00
N LYS A 65 -15.13 21.78 6.01
CA LYS A 65 -14.29 22.90 5.51
C LYS A 65 -13.08 23.15 6.40
N VAL A 66 -13.25 23.05 7.72
CA VAL A 66 -12.16 23.17 8.70
C VAL A 66 -11.15 22.04 8.52
N ILE A 67 -11.63 20.79 8.43
CA ILE A 67 -10.78 19.61 8.23
C ILE A 67 -10.02 19.70 6.90
N TYR A 68 -10.69 20.05 5.81
CA TYR A 68 -10.03 20.20 4.51
C TYR A 68 -8.92 21.25 4.54
N HIS A 69 -9.15 22.38 5.24
CA HIS A 69 -8.13 23.42 5.40
C HIS A 69 -6.90 22.90 6.16
N ILE A 70 -7.12 22.12 7.23
CA ILE A 70 -6.04 21.49 7.99
C ILE A 70 -5.29 20.48 7.11
N LEU A 71 -5.97 19.63 6.35
CA LEU A 71 -5.31 18.70 5.43
C LEU A 71 -4.47 19.43 4.37
N CYS A 72 -4.93 20.58 3.87
CA CYS A 72 -4.12 21.44 2.99
C CYS A 72 -2.87 22.02 3.66
N HIS A 73 -2.93 22.27 4.98
CA HIS A 73 -1.75 22.67 5.75
C HIS A 73 -0.77 21.49 5.89
N LEU A 74 -1.28 20.33 6.28
CA LEU A 74 -0.51 19.10 6.50
C LEU A 74 0.15 18.57 5.22
N GLU A 75 -0.45 18.81 4.05
CA GLU A 75 0.15 18.48 2.75
C GLU A 75 1.54 19.12 2.56
N LYS A 76 1.75 20.33 3.09
CA LYS A 76 3.00 21.08 2.93
C LYS A 76 4.14 20.52 3.78
N THR A 77 3.79 19.90 4.90
CA THR A 77 4.71 19.32 5.88
C THR A 77 4.55 17.81 5.96
N PHE A 78 4.07 17.20 4.86
CA PHE A 78 3.69 15.81 4.83
C PHE A 78 4.86 14.90 5.20
N ASP A 79 4.63 14.04 6.19
CA ASP A 79 5.56 13.02 6.63
C ASP A 79 4.82 11.70 6.87
N LYS A 80 5.54 10.58 6.81
CA LYS A 80 4.95 9.26 7.06
C LYS A 80 4.36 9.14 8.47
N SER A 81 4.94 9.85 9.45
CA SER A 81 4.38 9.91 10.81
C SER A 81 3.00 10.55 10.86
N LEU A 82 2.67 11.44 9.92
CA LEU A 82 1.33 12.02 9.80
C LEU A 82 0.29 10.94 9.54
N LEU A 83 0.56 10.00 8.62
CA LEU A 83 -0.36 8.90 8.33
C LEU A 83 -0.64 8.06 9.58
N ARG A 84 0.37 7.84 10.42
CA ARG A 84 0.21 7.12 11.70
C ARG A 84 -0.69 7.87 12.68
N ALA A 85 -0.60 9.19 12.74
CA ALA A 85 -1.49 10.00 13.57
C ALA A 85 -2.91 10.07 12.97
N LEU A 86 -3.02 10.22 11.65
CA LEU A 86 -4.27 10.30 10.92
C LEU A 86 -5.08 9.01 11.06
N PHE A 87 -4.44 7.85 10.91
CA PHE A 87 -5.04 6.53 11.05
C PHE A 87 -4.75 5.90 12.42
N SER A 88 -4.66 6.73 13.46
CA SER A 88 -4.49 6.24 14.82
C SER A 88 -5.66 5.36 15.24
N ARG A 89 -5.45 4.47 16.21
CA ARG A 89 -6.53 3.64 16.78
C ARG A 89 -7.70 4.47 17.28
N VAL A 90 -7.42 5.68 17.79
CA VAL A 90 -8.44 6.61 18.26
C VAL A 90 -9.28 7.11 17.09
N HIS A 91 -8.65 7.55 15.99
CA HIS A 91 -9.36 8.02 14.81
C HIS A 91 -10.13 6.90 14.11
N LEU A 92 -9.57 5.70 13.96
CA LEU A 92 -10.28 4.59 13.31
C LEU A 92 -11.49 4.10 14.12
N LYS A 93 -11.49 4.32 15.45
CA LYS A 93 -12.63 4.02 16.31
C LYS A 93 -13.70 5.10 16.24
N GLU A 94 -13.33 6.36 16.21
CA GLU A 94 -14.28 7.48 16.11
C GLU A 94 -14.84 7.63 14.69
N TYR A 95 -14.00 7.40 13.69
CA TYR A 95 -14.28 7.56 12.27
C TYR A 95 -14.02 6.21 11.55
N PRO A 96 -14.93 5.23 11.68
CA PRO A 96 -14.76 3.93 11.04
C PRO A 96 -14.68 4.02 9.51
N ASP A 97 -15.27 5.06 8.91
CA ASP A 97 -15.20 5.31 7.47
C ASP A 97 -13.78 5.70 7.00
N LEU A 98 -12.84 5.99 7.91
CA LEU A 98 -11.42 6.11 7.58
C LEU A 98 -10.75 4.76 7.30
N ILE A 99 -11.34 3.63 7.71
CA ILE A 99 -10.75 2.29 7.52
C ILE A 99 -10.51 1.94 6.04
N PRO A 100 -11.48 2.10 5.11
CA PRO A 100 -11.23 1.85 3.69
C PRO A 100 -10.11 2.74 3.13
N ILE A 101 -10.06 4.00 3.54
CA ILE A 101 -8.99 4.92 3.16
C ILE A 101 -7.66 4.43 3.71
N HIS A 102 -7.57 4.04 4.99
CA HIS A 102 -6.36 3.47 5.58
C HIS A 102 -5.84 2.25 4.80
N ARG A 103 -6.74 1.33 4.43
CA ARG A 103 -6.39 0.16 3.60
C ARG A 103 -5.84 0.56 2.23
N SER A 104 -6.35 1.63 1.64
CA SER A 104 -5.80 2.14 0.37
C SER A 104 -4.33 2.56 0.51
N PHE A 105 -3.94 3.16 1.64
CA PHE A 105 -2.54 3.47 1.93
C PHE A 105 -1.72 2.20 2.16
N GLU A 106 -2.24 1.21 2.88
CA GLU A 106 -1.56 -0.08 3.07
C GLU A 106 -1.28 -0.77 1.72
N ASN A 107 -2.23 -0.73 0.80
CA ASN A 107 -2.06 -1.29 -0.55
C ASN A 107 -0.97 -0.55 -1.33
N VAL A 108 -0.97 0.79 -1.34
CA VAL A 108 0.09 1.58 -1.99
C VAL A 108 1.47 1.24 -1.43
N ILE A 109 1.55 1.06 -0.10
CA ILE A 109 2.80 0.65 0.56
C ILE A 109 3.21 -0.75 0.08
N GLN A 110 2.30 -1.72 0.04
CA GLN A 110 2.59 -3.08 -0.43
C GLN A 110 3.00 -3.12 -1.91
N ASP A 111 2.25 -2.47 -2.79
CA ASP A 111 2.53 -2.43 -4.23
C ASP A 111 3.91 -1.85 -4.53
N THR A 112 4.31 -0.82 -3.80
CA THR A 112 5.65 -0.22 -3.93
C THR A 112 6.77 -1.09 -3.38
N TYR A 113 6.49 -1.99 -2.42
CA TYR A 113 7.44 -3.01 -1.97
C TYR A 113 7.55 -4.17 -2.97
N PHE A 114 6.43 -4.73 -3.46
CA PHE A 114 6.42 -5.89 -4.35
C PHE A 114 6.86 -5.58 -5.79
N SER A 115 6.50 -4.41 -6.33
CA SER A 115 7.01 -3.96 -7.64
C SER A 115 8.54 -3.78 -7.64
N GLN A 116 9.15 -3.69 -6.45
CA GLN A 116 10.59 -3.58 -6.28
C GLN A 116 11.33 -4.93 -6.27
N GLU A 117 10.64 -6.05 -6.07
CA GLU A 117 11.20 -7.41 -6.08
C GLU A 117 11.15 -8.05 -7.47
N SER A 118 10.12 -7.79 -8.27
CA SER A 118 9.98 -8.34 -9.63
C SER A 118 11.04 -7.84 -10.62
N ASP A 119 11.65 -6.68 -10.36
CA ASP A 119 12.77 -6.16 -11.16
C ASP A 119 14.07 -6.96 -10.99
N ARG A 120 14.11 -7.98 -10.11
CA ARG A 120 15.28 -8.86 -9.91
C ARG A 120 15.18 -10.22 -10.59
N GLU A 121 14.05 -10.59 -11.19
CA GLU A 121 13.87 -11.89 -11.86
C GLU A 121 13.73 -11.75 -13.38
N THR A 122 14.79 -11.31 -14.03
CA THR A 122 15.04 -11.57 -15.46
C THR A 122 16.46 -12.09 -15.68
N LEU A 123 16.87 -13.07 -14.88
CA LEU A 123 17.99 -13.95 -15.26
C LEU A 123 17.43 -15.21 -15.91
N LYS A 124 17.31 -15.09 -17.23
CA LYS A 124 17.25 -16.14 -18.26
C LYS A 124 17.57 -17.54 -17.74
N LEU A 125 16.59 -18.46 -17.83
CA LEU A 125 16.85 -19.89 -17.96
C LEU A 125 17.57 -20.13 -19.31
N PRO A 126 18.79 -20.69 -19.34
CA PRO A 126 19.24 -21.42 -20.51
C PRO A 126 18.71 -22.85 -20.35
N SER A 127 17.70 -23.17 -21.16
CA SER A 127 17.40 -24.53 -21.54
C SER A 127 18.68 -25.19 -22.06
N SER A 128 19.11 -26.28 -21.44
CA SER A 128 20.19 -27.12 -21.97
C SER A 128 19.56 -28.31 -22.67
N GLU A 129 19.10 -28.09 -23.90
CA GLU A 129 18.81 -29.15 -24.85
C GLU A 129 20.14 -29.68 -25.38
N GLN A 130 20.50 -30.90 -24.98
CA GLN A 130 21.56 -31.67 -25.62
C GLN A 130 21.09 -32.16 -26.99
N VAL A 131 21.91 -31.96 -28.01
CA VAL A 131 21.74 -32.45 -29.39
C VAL A 131 23.12 -33.00 -29.83
N PRO A 132 23.25 -33.93 -30.78
CA PRO A 132 22.60 -35.24 -30.99
C PRO A 132 23.67 -36.37 -31.11
N THR A 133 23.32 -37.65 -31.00
CA THR A 133 24.11 -38.70 -31.69
C THR A 133 23.28 -39.96 -31.97
N GLU A 134 23.20 -40.34 -33.23
CA GLU A 134 22.56 -41.56 -33.77
C GLU A 134 23.63 -42.30 -34.63
N PRO A 135 23.40 -43.52 -35.15
CA PRO A 135 22.96 -44.76 -34.51
C PRO A 135 23.91 -45.94 -34.87
N LYS A 136 23.90 -47.05 -34.12
CA LYS A 136 24.25 -48.38 -34.71
C LYS A 136 23.38 -49.49 -34.16
N ALA A 137 22.55 -50.03 -35.05
CA ALA A 137 21.75 -51.23 -34.88
C ALA A 137 22.59 -52.50 -35.10
N LEU A 138 22.36 -53.55 -34.31
CA LEU A 138 22.22 -54.95 -34.73
C LEU A 138 22.08 -55.86 -33.50
N GLY A 139 21.03 -56.70 -33.42
CA GLY A 139 20.95 -57.70 -32.34
C GLY A 139 19.61 -58.44 -32.15
N MET A 140 19.09 -59.01 -33.24
CA MET A 140 18.04 -60.03 -33.36
C MET A 140 17.43 -60.77 -32.13
N LYS A 141 16.08 -60.69 -32.07
CA LYS A 141 15.02 -61.75 -32.03
C LYS A 141 14.97 -62.89 -30.95
N LYS A 142 13.79 -62.90 -30.30
CA LYS A 142 12.80 -63.99 -30.04
C LYS A 142 13.06 -65.09 -28.98
N ARG A 143 12.08 -65.21 -28.06
CA ARG A 143 11.22 -66.40 -27.77
C ARG A 143 10.29 -66.06 -26.58
N ASP A 144 8.97 -65.94 -26.78
CA ASP A 144 7.90 -66.97 -26.72
C ASP A 144 7.36 -67.14 -25.27
N GLN A 145 6.08 -66.76 -25.04
CA GLN A 145 4.93 -67.63 -24.74
C GLN A 145 4.94 -68.09 -23.25
N GLU A 146 3.96 -67.82 -22.39
CA GLU A 146 2.60 -68.37 -22.41
C GLU A 146 1.65 -67.64 -21.44
N SER A 147 0.36 -67.75 -21.80
CA SER A 147 -0.90 -67.40 -21.13
C SER A 147 -1.11 -67.99 -19.73
N PHE A 148 -2.03 -67.43 -18.94
CA PHE A 148 -3.20 -68.14 -18.36
C PHE A 148 -4.18 -67.12 -17.71
N THR A 149 -5.44 -67.11 -18.22
CA THR A 149 -6.76 -67.06 -17.51
C THR A 149 -7.01 -66.14 -16.29
N ALA A 150 -8.20 -65.65 -15.96
CA ALA A 150 -9.55 -65.63 -16.55
C ALA A 150 -10.42 -64.72 -15.65
N PHE A 151 -11.51 -64.24 -16.24
CA PHE A 151 -12.71 -63.63 -15.68
C PHE A 151 -13.08 -64.01 -14.23
N ARG A 152 -13.41 -63.00 -13.39
CA ARG A 152 -14.77 -62.78 -12.88
C ARG A 152 -14.93 -61.37 -12.30
#